data_AF-A0A834YZQ4-F1
#
_entry.id   AF-A0A834YZQ4-F1
#
_cell.length_a   1.000
_cell.length_b   1.000
_cell.length_c   1.000
_cell.angle_alpha   90.00
_cell.angle_beta   90.00
_cell.angle_gamma   90.00
#
_symmetry.space_group_name_H-M   'P 1'
#
loop_
_entity.id
_entity.type
_entity.pdbx_description
1 polymer ?
#
loop_
_entity_poly.entity_id
_entity_poly.type
_entity_poly.pdbx_seq_one_letter_code
_entity_poly.pdbx_strand_id
1 'polypeptide(L)'
;MCKNPAFEQTRMTVSHSLLTLIKRKRAHLMLGIGIKTHSDPQALFYSALLCAREMLAPEDGSADLIRALNNRLVALSFHIREYYWIDMKKLNEIYRYKTEEYSYDAVNKFNIYPDQIPPWLVEWMPPKGGYLIGNLQPAHMDFRFFSLGNLWSIVSSLATRDQSHAILDLIEAKWDDLVADMPFKICYPALEGQEWRIITGSLGPTIMQVPGQLCSGRGLLQLTVACIKMNRPELAAKAVKAAEKRISVDKWPEYYDTKRGRFIGKQAHLFQTWSIAGYLVAKQLLINPDAAKILINEEDAELVNAFSCMISANPRRKRGRKGLIQSYII
;
A
#
# COMPACT_ATOMS: atom_id res chain seq x y z
N MET A 1 24.18 -40.17 24.27
CA MET A 1 22.97 -39.46 23.80
C MET A 1 22.33 -38.75 24.98
N CYS A 2 22.61 -37.47 25.19
CA CYS A 2 21.85 -36.63 26.13
C CYS A 2 21.61 -35.28 25.45
N LYS A 3 20.38 -35.08 24.95
CA LYS A 3 19.90 -33.79 24.47
C LYS A 3 19.70 -32.89 25.68
N ASN A 4 20.40 -31.75 25.70
CA ASN A 4 20.32 -30.79 26.79
C ASN A 4 19.06 -29.90 26.58
N PRO A 5 18.03 -29.97 27.43
CA PRO A 5 16.71 -29.35 27.18
C PRO A 5 16.72 -27.81 27.22
N ALA A 6 17.81 -27.19 27.70
CA ALA A 6 17.95 -25.73 27.77
C ALA A 6 18.13 -25.03 26.39
N PHE A 7 18.55 -25.76 25.34
CA PHE A 7 18.78 -25.17 24.01
C PHE A 7 17.51 -25.06 23.16
N GLU A 8 16.51 -25.92 23.42
CA GLU A 8 15.22 -25.92 22.69
C GLU A 8 14.24 -24.89 23.28
N GLN A 9 14.34 -24.61 24.58
CA GLN A 9 13.46 -23.66 25.26
C GLN A 9 13.81 -22.20 24.95
N THR A 10 15.09 -21.90 24.71
CA THR A 10 15.58 -20.56 24.32
C THR A 10 15.22 -20.18 22.87
N ARG A 11 15.02 -21.17 21.98
CA ARG A 11 14.57 -20.92 20.59
C ARG A 11 13.09 -20.52 20.50
N MET A 12 12.24 -21.04 21.39
CA MET A 12 10.81 -20.73 21.40
C MET A 12 10.48 -19.39 22.08
N THR A 13 11.23 -18.98 23.10
CA THR A 13 10.99 -17.71 23.79
C THR A 13 11.37 -16.49 22.94
N VAL A 14 12.50 -16.55 22.22
CA VAL A 14 12.94 -15.44 21.36
C VAL A 14 11.99 -15.21 20.18
N SER A 15 11.40 -16.27 19.61
CA SER A 15 10.41 -16.16 18.52
C SER A 15 9.14 -15.42 18.96
N HIS A 16 8.60 -15.76 20.13
CA HIS A 16 7.38 -15.14 20.64
C HIS A 16 7.65 -13.69 21.05
N SER A 17 8.72 -13.42 21.80
CA SER A 17 9.08 -12.06 22.22
C SER A 17 9.41 -11.13 21.05
N LEU A 18 10.06 -11.61 19.99
CA LEU A 18 10.36 -10.82 18.80
C LEU A 18 9.09 -10.53 17.99
N LEU A 19 8.15 -11.48 17.88
CA LEU A 19 6.83 -11.23 17.28
C LEU A 19 6.04 -10.20 18.09
N THR A 20 6.05 -10.29 19.42
CA THR A 20 5.36 -9.32 20.29
C THR A 20 6.03 -7.94 20.27
N LEU A 21 7.36 -7.88 20.09
CA LEU A 21 8.12 -6.64 19.96
C LEU A 21 7.90 -5.98 18.57
N ILE A 22 7.80 -6.78 17.51
CA ILE A 22 7.38 -6.33 16.17
C ILE A 22 5.91 -5.82 16.22
N LYS A 23 5.04 -6.49 16.98
CA LYS A 23 3.64 -6.08 17.23
C LYS A 23 3.56 -4.76 18.02
N ARG A 24 4.37 -4.57 19.07
CA ARG A 24 4.39 -3.33 19.87
C ARG A 24 5.02 -2.14 19.14
N LYS A 25 6.07 -2.35 18.34
CA LYS A 25 6.68 -1.26 17.55
C LYS A 25 5.85 -0.82 16.34
N ARG A 26 4.94 -1.66 15.83
CA ARG A 26 4.02 -1.29 14.73
C ARG A 26 3.02 -0.20 15.12
N ALA A 27 2.58 -0.16 16.37
CA ALA A 27 1.65 0.87 16.84
C ALA A 27 2.30 2.25 16.98
N HIS A 28 3.59 2.30 17.31
CA HIS A 28 4.30 3.58 17.56
C HIS A 28 4.70 4.34 16.29
N LEU A 29 4.62 3.70 15.11
CA LEU A 29 4.93 4.34 13.82
C LEU A 29 3.77 5.20 13.27
N MET A 30 2.59 5.16 13.90
CA MET A 30 1.35 5.75 13.38
C MET A 30 1.09 7.21 13.81
N LEU A 31 1.93 7.81 14.67
CA LEU A 31 1.57 9.06 15.38
C LEU A 31 2.48 10.27 15.11
N GLY A 32 3.26 10.27 14.03
CA GLY A 32 4.36 11.22 13.88
C GLY A 32 4.28 12.26 12.78
N ILE A 33 3.20 12.39 11.98
CA ILE A 33 3.16 13.35 10.87
C ILE A 33 1.75 13.90 10.71
N GLY A 34 1.60 15.23 10.72
CA GLY A 34 0.34 15.98 10.68
C GLY A 34 -0.48 15.88 9.39
N ILE A 35 -0.56 14.68 8.80
CA ILE A 35 -1.38 14.38 7.62
C ILE A 35 -2.44 13.37 8.08
N LYS A 36 -3.66 13.89 8.24
CA LYS A 36 -4.70 13.32 9.13
C LYS A 36 -5.25 11.95 8.74
N THR A 37 -4.96 11.40 7.57
CA THR A 37 -5.30 10.03 7.17
C THR A 37 -4.44 9.70 5.96
N HIS A 38 -3.82 8.52 5.87
CA HIS A 38 -3.20 8.07 4.61
C HIS A 38 -3.60 6.62 4.33
N SER A 39 -3.42 6.17 3.09
CA SER A 39 -3.59 4.78 2.66
C SER A 39 -2.65 3.82 3.39
N ASP A 40 -1.46 4.28 3.81
CA ASP A 40 -0.49 3.54 4.62
C ASP A 40 -1.10 2.99 5.94
N PRO A 41 -1.63 3.85 6.86
CA PRO A 41 -2.42 3.43 8.00
C PRO A 41 -3.57 2.48 7.68
N GLN A 42 -4.30 2.68 6.57
CA GLN A 42 -5.48 1.86 6.25
C GLN A 42 -5.07 0.43 5.86
N ALA A 43 -4.03 0.28 5.06
CA ALA A 43 -3.49 -1.03 4.67
C ALA A 43 -2.93 -1.79 5.89
N LEU A 44 -2.21 -1.10 6.77
CA LEU A 44 -1.70 -1.68 8.01
C LEU A 44 -2.83 -2.05 8.99
N PHE A 45 -3.85 -1.20 9.11
CA PHE A 45 -5.02 -1.45 9.95
C PHE A 45 -5.80 -2.66 9.46
N TYR A 46 -6.03 -2.78 8.14
CA TYR A 46 -6.66 -3.95 7.54
C TYR A 46 -5.88 -5.24 7.84
N SER A 47 -4.56 -5.23 7.62
CA SER A 47 -3.69 -6.36 7.94
C SER A 47 -3.72 -6.72 9.44
N ALA A 48 -3.76 -5.72 10.33
CA ALA A 48 -3.89 -5.95 11.76
C ALA A 48 -5.24 -6.58 12.13
N LEU A 49 -6.33 -6.19 11.49
CA LEU A 49 -7.65 -6.81 11.67
C LEU A 49 -7.66 -8.27 11.22
N LEU A 50 -7.00 -8.60 10.11
CA LEU A 50 -6.85 -9.99 9.65
C LEU A 50 -6.07 -10.83 10.67
N CYS A 51 -4.91 -10.34 11.13
CA CYS A 51 -4.14 -11.04 12.15
C CYS A 51 -4.92 -11.18 13.47
N ALA A 52 -5.69 -10.16 13.86
CA ALA A 52 -6.52 -10.23 15.06
C ALA A 52 -7.58 -11.32 14.93
N ARG A 53 -8.20 -11.47 13.75
CA ARG A 53 -9.18 -12.53 13.49
C ARG A 53 -8.59 -13.93 13.62
N GLU A 54 -7.37 -14.14 13.14
CA GLU A 54 -6.66 -15.43 13.25
C GLU A 54 -6.22 -15.74 14.69
N MET A 55 -5.94 -14.71 15.50
CA MET A 55 -5.43 -14.86 16.86
C MET A 55 -6.51 -14.91 17.94
N LEU A 56 -7.71 -14.38 17.68
CA LEU A 56 -8.79 -14.36 18.66
C LEU A 56 -9.33 -15.77 18.86
N ALA A 57 -9.14 -16.31 20.07
CA ALA A 57 -9.78 -17.57 20.46
C ALA A 57 -11.30 -17.37 20.59
N PRO A 58 -12.12 -18.37 20.22
CA PRO A 58 -13.57 -18.32 20.40
C PRO A 58 -13.98 -18.09 21.87
N GLU A 59 -13.13 -18.50 22.81
CA GLU A 59 -13.29 -18.37 24.26
C GLU A 59 -13.07 -16.92 24.74
N ASP A 60 -12.14 -16.18 24.10
CA ASP A 60 -11.67 -14.86 24.54
C ASP A 60 -12.36 -13.70 23.81
N GLY A 61 -12.92 -13.96 22.63
CA GLY A 61 -13.64 -12.98 21.83
C GLY A 61 -15.14 -13.06 22.06
N SER A 62 -15.76 -11.99 22.56
CA SER A 62 -17.22 -11.89 22.51
C SER A 62 -17.69 -12.03 21.06
N ALA A 63 -18.80 -12.73 20.83
CA ALA A 63 -19.38 -12.88 19.49
C ALA A 63 -19.61 -11.51 18.80
N ASP A 64 -19.87 -10.47 19.60
CA ASP A 64 -19.99 -9.09 19.15
C ASP A 64 -18.69 -8.50 18.61
N LEU A 65 -17.54 -8.78 19.23
CA LEU A 65 -16.23 -8.33 18.76
C LEU A 65 -15.89 -8.96 17.41
N ILE A 66 -16.08 -10.27 17.27
CA ILE A 66 -15.81 -11.00 16.02
C ILE A 66 -16.72 -10.46 14.90
N ARG A 67 -18.00 -10.24 15.19
CA ARG A 67 -18.96 -9.63 14.26
C ARG A 67 -18.55 -8.22 13.85
N ALA A 68 -18.16 -7.36 14.81
CA ALA A 68 -17.69 -6.01 14.53
C ALA A 68 -16.42 -6.00 13.67
N LEU A 69 -15.49 -6.92 13.94
CA LEU A 69 -14.26 -7.11 13.18
C LEU A 69 -14.57 -7.49 11.73
N ASN A 70 -15.41 -8.50 11.50
CA ASN A 70 -15.77 -8.95 10.16
C ASN A 70 -16.51 -7.86 9.38
N ASN A 71 -17.46 -7.16 10.01
CA ASN A 71 -18.15 -6.03 9.40
C ASN A 71 -17.17 -4.92 8.99
N ARG A 72 -16.18 -4.63 9.85
CA ARG A 72 -15.16 -3.62 9.56
C ARG A 72 -14.23 -4.05 8.43
N LEU A 73 -13.83 -5.33 8.36
CA LEU A 73 -13.03 -5.88 7.27
C LEU A 73 -13.74 -5.68 5.92
N VAL A 74 -15.01 -6.07 5.80
CA VAL A 74 -15.81 -5.90 4.57
C VAL A 74 -15.94 -4.41 4.20
N ALA A 75 -16.34 -3.57 5.16
CA ALA A 75 -16.56 -2.15 4.90
C ALA A 75 -15.28 -1.42 4.48
N LEU A 76 -14.16 -1.71 5.14
CA LEU A 76 -12.87 -1.11 4.83
C LEU A 76 -12.36 -1.55 3.46
N SER A 77 -12.44 -2.84 3.17
CA SER A 77 -12.00 -3.37 1.87
C SER A 77 -12.85 -2.84 0.72
N PHE A 78 -14.18 -2.70 0.88
CA PHE A 78 -15.02 -2.00 -0.09
C PHE A 78 -14.55 -0.56 -0.29
N HIS A 79 -14.36 0.18 0.80
CA HIS A 79 -14.02 1.60 0.76
C HIS A 79 -12.68 1.86 0.06
N ILE A 80 -11.65 1.07 0.37
CA ILE A 80 -10.32 1.22 -0.25
C ILE A 80 -10.36 0.79 -1.73
N ARG A 81 -10.96 -0.35 -2.06
CA ARG A 81 -10.99 -0.86 -3.43
C ARG A 81 -11.77 0.05 -4.38
N GLU A 82 -12.84 0.69 -3.92
CA GLU A 82 -13.70 1.52 -4.77
C GLU A 82 -13.25 2.98 -4.82
N TYR A 83 -12.90 3.58 -3.68
CA TYR A 83 -12.69 5.03 -3.60
C TYR A 83 -11.23 5.45 -3.58
N TYR A 84 -10.31 4.57 -3.16
CA TYR A 84 -8.88 4.88 -3.20
C TYR A 84 -8.22 4.45 -4.51
N TRP A 85 -8.84 3.53 -5.27
CA TRP A 85 -8.29 3.07 -6.53
C TRP A 85 -8.29 4.16 -7.59
N ILE A 86 -7.16 4.31 -8.26
CA ILE A 86 -7.03 5.17 -9.43
C ILE A 86 -6.31 4.45 -10.57
N ASP A 87 -6.87 4.56 -11.75
CA ASP A 87 -6.29 4.18 -13.03
C ASP A 87 -6.71 5.24 -14.07
N MET A 88 -6.26 5.11 -15.32
CA MET A 88 -6.61 6.08 -16.37
C MET A 88 -8.13 6.21 -16.60
N LYS A 89 -8.91 5.15 -16.36
CA LYS A 89 -10.37 5.18 -16.53
C LYS A 89 -11.01 5.96 -15.39
N LYS A 90 -10.64 5.64 -14.15
CA LYS A 90 -11.13 6.31 -12.95
C LYS A 90 -10.72 7.79 -12.91
N LEU A 91 -9.51 8.11 -13.37
CA LEU A 91 -9.06 9.49 -13.51
C LEU A 91 -9.95 10.28 -14.48
N ASN A 92 -10.32 9.68 -15.61
CA ASN A 92 -11.23 10.29 -16.58
C ASN A 92 -12.66 10.40 -16.04
N GLU A 93 -13.10 9.49 -15.17
CA GLU A 93 -14.36 9.63 -14.43
C GLU A 93 -14.31 10.83 -13.48
N ILE A 94 -13.26 10.94 -12.66
CA ILE A 94 -13.07 12.03 -11.68
C ILE A 94 -13.00 13.39 -12.39
N TYR A 95 -12.31 13.46 -13.53
CA TYR A 95 -12.23 14.66 -14.35
C TYR A 95 -13.60 15.16 -14.84
N ARG A 96 -14.59 14.28 -14.92
CA ARG A 96 -15.96 14.57 -15.38
C ARG A 96 -16.97 14.67 -14.23
N TYR A 97 -16.51 14.71 -12.99
CA TYR A 97 -17.40 14.85 -11.84
C TYR A 97 -18.18 16.16 -11.89
N LYS A 98 -19.46 16.06 -11.56
CA LYS A 98 -20.26 17.23 -11.18
C LYS A 98 -20.04 17.50 -9.70
N THR A 99 -19.93 18.77 -9.36
CA THR A 99 -19.79 19.22 -7.97
C THR A 99 -21.18 19.44 -7.35
N GLU A 100 -21.22 19.49 -6.03
CA GLU A 100 -22.43 19.82 -5.25
C GLU A 100 -23.60 18.83 -5.44
N GLU A 101 -23.27 17.56 -5.71
CA GLU A 101 -24.27 16.49 -5.78
C GLU A 101 -24.79 16.14 -4.37
N TYR A 102 -26.05 16.46 -4.08
CA TYR A 102 -26.72 16.09 -2.83
C TYR A 102 -27.73 14.97 -3.08
N SER A 103 -27.26 13.71 -3.10
CA SER A 103 -28.13 12.52 -3.16
C SER A 103 -27.41 11.26 -2.71
N TYR A 104 -28.16 10.24 -2.28
CA TYR A 104 -27.60 8.91 -1.98
C TYR A 104 -27.02 8.21 -3.23
N ASP A 105 -27.54 8.60 -4.41
CA ASP A 105 -27.11 8.07 -5.71
C ASP A 105 -25.99 8.90 -6.36
N ALA A 106 -25.43 9.88 -5.64
CA ALA A 106 -24.34 10.71 -6.13
C ALA A 106 -23.15 9.86 -6.62
N VAL A 107 -22.59 10.26 -7.77
CA VAL A 107 -21.35 9.67 -8.29
C VAL A 107 -20.19 10.27 -7.51
N ASN A 108 -20.21 11.58 -7.29
CA ASN A 108 -19.19 12.31 -6.56
C ASN A 108 -19.48 12.33 -5.04
N LYS A 109 -19.34 11.18 -4.38
CA LYS A 109 -19.71 11.01 -2.96
C LYS A 109 -18.92 11.89 -1.99
N PHE A 110 -17.72 12.30 -2.36
CA PHE A 110 -16.84 13.12 -1.52
C PHE A 110 -16.81 14.59 -1.95
N ASN A 111 -17.63 14.99 -2.92
CA ASN A 111 -17.64 16.34 -3.48
C ASN A 111 -16.22 16.80 -3.92
N ILE A 112 -15.51 15.93 -4.64
CA ILE A 112 -14.18 16.22 -5.19
C ILE A 112 -14.33 17.16 -6.37
N TYR A 113 -13.56 18.25 -6.35
CA TYR A 113 -13.47 19.19 -7.45
C TYR A 113 -12.49 18.65 -8.50
N PRO A 114 -12.88 18.55 -9.79
CA PRO A 114 -11.99 18.07 -10.85
C PRO A 114 -10.66 18.85 -10.94
N ASP A 115 -10.69 20.14 -10.61
CA ASP A 115 -9.52 21.03 -10.61
C ASP A 115 -8.44 20.61 -9.59
N GLN A 116 -8.75 19.70 -8.66
CA GLN A 116 -7.76 19.14 -7.74
C GLN A 116 -6.85 18.10 -8.40
N ILE A 117 -7.20 17.59 -9.58
CA ILE A 117 -6.33 16.67 -10.32
C ILE A 117 -5.06 17.43 -10.70
N PRO A 118 -3.89 17.04 -10.17
CA PRO A 118 -2.68 17.77 -10.45
C PRO A 118 -2.20 17.47 -11.88
N PRO A 119 -1.65 18.47 -12.60
CA PRO A 119 -1.23 18.29 -14.00
C PRO A 119 -0.23 17.16 -14.20
N TRP A 120 0.69 16.95 -13.24
CA TRP A 120 1.70 15.89 -13.29
C TRP A 120 1.07 14.49 -13.36
N LEU A 121 -0.10 14.27 -12.76
CA LEU A 121 -0.71 12.95 -12.67
C LEU A 121 -1.21 12.46 -14.03
N VAL A 122 -1.76 13.38 -14.84
CA VAL A 122 -2.30 13.05 -16.16
C VAL A 122 -1.20 12.57 -17.09
N GLU A 123 -0.03 13.22 -17.05
CA GLU A 123 1.15 12.83 -17.83
C GLU A 123 1.86 11.61 -17.24
N TRP A 124 1.79 11.45 -15.92
CA TRP A 124 2.45 10.36 -15.23
C TRP A 124 1.66 9.04 -15.28
N MET A 125 0.34 9.04 -15.37
CA MET A 125 -0.44 7.79 -15.38
C MET A 125 -0.20 6.97 -16.67
N PRO A 126 0.29 5.72 -16.62
CA PRO A 126 0.42 4.88 -17.80
C PRO A 126 -0.95 4.40 -18.32
N PRO A 127 -1.05 3.95 -19.58
CA PRO A 127 -2.30 3.42 -20.13
C PRO A 127 -2.73 2.10 -19.48
N LYS A 128 -1.76 1.31 -18.99
CA LYS A 128 -1.97 0.08 -18.23
C LYS A 128 -1.29 0.23 -16.88
N GLY A 129 -2.06 0.08 -15.81
CA GLY A 129 -1.60 0.21 -14.44
C GLY A 129 -2.55 1.09 -13.62
N GLY A 130 -2.32 1.11 -12.32
CA GLY A 130 -3.10 1.90 -11.37
C GLY A 130 -2.56 1.72 -9.97
N TYR A 131 -3.03 2.53 -9.03
CA TYR A 131 -2.61 2.46 -7.64
C TYR A 131 -3.68 2.95 -6.68
N LEU A 132 -3.46 2.74 -5.40
CA LEU A 132 -4.24 3.32 -4.32
C LEU A 132 -3.68 4.69 -3.96
N ILE A 133 -4.50 5.72 -4.07
CA ILE A 133 -4.14 7.11 -3.74
C ILE A 133 -3.69 7.26 -2.29
N GLY A 134 -3.04 8.38 -1.99
CA GLY A 134 -2.50 8.67 -0.67
C GLY A 134 -3.56 8.91 0.39
N ASN A 135 -4.59 9.68 0.07
CA ASN A 135 -5.60 10.07 1.04
C ASN A 135 -6.92 10.44 0.36
N LEU A 136 -8.00 10.25 1.10
CA LEU A 136 -9.35 10.64 0.69
C LEU A 136 -10.10 11.26 1.87
N GLN A 137 -10.57 12.49 1.66
CA GLN A 137 -11.33 13.27 2.63
C GLN A 137 -12.50 13.99 1.94
N PRO A 138 -13.49 14.49 2.69
CA PRO A 138 -14.51 15.36 2.12
C PRO A 138 -13.86 16.56 1.41
N ALA A 139 -14.23 16.76 0.15
CA ALA A 139 -13.71 17.79 -0.75
C ALA A 139 -12.19 17.78 -0.95
N HIS A 140 -11.49 16.69 -0.63
CA HIS A 140 -10.04 16.62 -0.81
C HIS A 140 -9.55 15.21 -1.15
N MET A 141 -8.77 15.11 -2.22
CA MET A 141 -8.13 13.87 -2.65
C MET A 141 -6.62 14.09 -2.81
N ASP A 142 -5.81 13.28 -2.14
CA ASP A 142 -4.36 13.30 -2.29
C ASP A 142 -3.93 12.21 -3.27
N PHE A 143 -3.61 12.62 -4.49
CA PHE A 143 -3.23 11.73 -5.57
C PHE A 143 -1.80 11.18 -5.46
N ARG A 144 -1.00 11.55 -4.47
CA ARG A 144 0.37 11.04 -4.37
C ARG A 144 0.38 9.52 -4.19
N PHE A 145 1.35 8.87 -4.84
CA PHE A 145 1.61 7.45 -4.68
C PHE A 145 2.38 7.22 -3.38
N PHE A 146 1.91 6.29 -2.54
CA PHE A 146 2.61 5.85 -1.33
C PHE A 146 2.96 4.37 -1.44
N SER A 147 4.25 4.07 -1.29
CA SER A 147 4.75 2.72 -1.54
C SER A 147 4.30 1.70 -0.50
N LEU A 148 4.36 2.08 0.77
CA LEU A 148 3.98 1.21 1.88
C LEU A 148 2.53 0.74 1.73
N GLY A 149 1.58 1.66 1.54
CA GLY A 149 0.17 1.37 1.44
C GLY A 149 -0.16 0.51 0.23
N ASN A 150 0.43 0.81 -0.93
CA ASN A 150 0.23 0.04 -2.15
C ASN A 150 0.80 -1.38 -2.05
N LEU A 151 2.07 -1.51 -1.63
CA LEU A 151 2.72 -2.81 -1.51
C LEU A 151 2.09 -3.66 -0.41
N TRP A 152 1.77 -3.06 0.75
CA TRP A 152 1.12 -3.78 1.84
C TRP A 152 -0.32 -4.16 1.53
N SER A 153 -1.01 -3.39 0.68
CA SER A 153 -2.34 -3.78 0.18
C SER A 153 -2.29 -5.01 -0.70
N ILE A 154 -1.22 -5.19 -1.49
CA ILE A 154 -0.96 -6.44 -2.22
C ILE A 154 -0.71 -7.56 -1.21
N VAL A 155 0.24 -7.39 -0.28
CA VAL A 155 0.63 -8.43 0.69
C VAL A 155 -0.55 -8.93 1.53
N SER A 156 -1.39 -8.01 2.02
CA SER A 156 -2.54 -8.31 2.88
C SER A 156 -3.83 -8.73 2.15
N SER A 157 -3.84 -8.80 0.82
CA SER A 157 -5.06 -9.06 0.01
C SER A 157 -6.13 -7.96 0.10
N LEU A 158 -5.76 -6.75 0.51
CA LEU A 158 -6.67 -5.61 0.50
C LEU A 158 -6.97 -5.17 -0.94
N ALA A 159 -5.95 -5.11 -1.81
CA ALA A 159 -6.14 -4.90 -3.23
C ALA A 159 -6.63 -6.20 -3.88
N THR A 160 -7.51 -6.11 -4.88
CA THR A 160 -7.90 -7.30 -5.65
C THR A 160 -6.71 -7.83 -6.45
N ARG A 161 -6.78 -9.08 -6.91
CA ARG A 161 -5.77 -9.65 -7.82
C ARG A 161 -5.47 -8.74 -9.03
N ASP A 162 -6.49 -8.19 -9.68
CA ASP A 162 -6.33 -7.31 -10.84
C ASP A 162 -5.66 -5.98 -10.46
N GLN A 163 -6.09 -5.37 -9.35
CA GLN A 163 -5.47 -4.16 -8.80
C GLN A 163 -4.01 -4.39 -8.44
N SER A 164 -3.70 -5.56 -7.87
CA SER A 164 -2.34 -5.94 -7.48
C SER A 164 -1.43 -6.09 -8.70
N HIS A 165 -1.90 -6.73 -9.77
CA HIS A 165 -1.17 -6.76 -11.04
C HIS A 165 -1.01 -5.37 -11.65
N ALA A 166 -2.05 -4.53 -11.61
CA ALA A 166 -2.00 -3.16 -12.12
C ALA A 166 -1.03 -2.25 -11.34
N ILE A 167 -0.88 -2.44 -10.02
CA ILE A 167 0.15 -1.75 -9.21
C ILE A 167 1.55 -2.18 -9.65
N LEU A 168 1.78 -3.48 -9.87
CA LEU A 168 3.08 -3.95 -10.35
C LEU A 168 3.38 -3.49 -11.77
N ASP A 169 2.38 -3.44 -12.65
CA ASP A 169 2.50 -2.90 -14.01
C ASP A 169 2.83 -1.40 -13.98
N LEU A 170 2.24 -0.63 -13.06
CA LEU A 170 2.61 0.79 -12.84
C LEU A 170 4.07 0.91 -12.38
N ILE A 171 4.51 0.09 -11.43
CA ILE A 171 5.88 0.11 -10.92
C ILE A 171 6.88 -0.23 -12.04
N GLU A 172 6.55 -1.17 -12.91
CA GLU A 172 7.35 -1.52 -14.06
C GLU A 172 7.40 -0.38 -15.10
N ALA A 173 6.26 0.21 -15.43
CA ALA A 173 6.16 1.31 -16.39
C ALA A 173 6.85 2.60 -15.89
N LYS A 174 6.80 2.87 -14.58
CA LYS A 174 7.40 4.04 -13.93
C LYS A 174 8.61 3.67 -13.08
N TRP A 175 9.41 2.71 -13.56
CA TRP A 175 10.59 2.22 -12.87
C TRP A 175 11.58 3.34 -12.54
N ASP A 176 11.84 4.24 -13.49
CA ASP A 176 12.79 5.34 -13.33
C ASP A 176 12.35 6.38 -12.29
N ASP A 177 11.05 6.51 -12.06
CA ASP A 177 10.47 7.42 -11.09
C ASP A 177 10.36 6.77 -9.71
N LEU A 178 9.93 5.50 -9.60
CA LEU A 178 9.63 4.86 -8.31
C LEU A 178 10.82 4.10 -7.71
N VAL A 179 11.65 3.49 -8.56
CA VAL A 179 12.82 2.69 -8.17
C VAL A 179 14.12 3.41 -8.50
N ALA A 180 14.25 3.99 -9.69
CA ALA A 180 15.45 4.70 -10.13
C ALA A 180 16.75 3.89 -9.87
N ASP A 181 17.78 4.54 -9.30
CA ASP A 181 19.07 3.92 -8.96
C ASP A 181 19.04 3.19 -7.60
N MET A 182 18.01 3.38 -6.77
CA MET A 182 17.86 2.70 -5.48
C MET A 182 16.37 2.39 -5.16
N PRO A 183 15.95 1.13 -4.98
CA PRO A 183 14.61 0.85 -4.46
C PRO A 183 14.46 1.31 -3.00
N PHE A 184 13.33 1.84 -2.54
CA PHE A 184 12.10 2.22 -3.23
C PHE A 184 11.65 3.57 -2.66
N LYS A 185 11.09 4.45 -3.49
CA LYS A 185 10.57 5.75 -3.01
C LYS A 185 9.45 5.58 -1.99
N ILE A 186 9.48 6.37 -0.92
CA ILE A 186 8.39 6.35 0.08
C ILE A 186 7.11 6.92 -0.54
N CYS A 187 7.22 8.09 -1.17
CA CYS A 187 6.12 8.73 -1.87
C CYS A 187 6.57 9.35 -3.21
N TYR A 188 5.61 9.52 -4.12
CA TYR A 188 5.82 10.22 -5.39
C TYR A 188 4.57 11.01 -5.81
N PRO A 189 4.73 12.23 -6.34
CA PRO A 189 5.94 13.05 -6.34
C PRO A 189 6.23 13.62 -4.94
N ALA A 190 7.36 14.30 -4.82
CA ALA A 190 7.69 15.05 -3.62
C ALA A 190 6.94 16.39 -3.59
N LEU A 191 6.69 16.90 -2.38
CA LEU A 191 6.16 18.25 -2.19
C LEU A 191 7.24 19.29 -2.52
N GLU A 192 6.90 20.29 -3.32
CA GLU A 192 7.81 21.36 -3.74
C GLU A 192 7.22 22.76 -3.43
N GLY A 193 8.09 23.76 -3.29
CA GLY A 193 7.71 25.18 -3.24
C GLY A 193 6.75 25.59 -2.11
N GLN A 194 5.62 26.20 -2.48
CA GLN A 194 4.60 26.66 -1.53
C GLN A 194 3.84 25.50 -0.89
N GLU A 195 3.54 24.45 -1.65
CA GLU A 195 2.83 23.27 -1.16
C GLU A 195 3.59 22.61 -0.01
N TRP A 196 4.91 22.47 -0.17
CA TRP A 196 5.80 22.01 0.90
C TRP A 196 5.67 22.91 2.13
N ARG A 197 5.85 24.23 1.99
CA ARG A 197 5.80 25.18 3.12
C ARG A 197 4.49 25.13 3.90
N ILE A 198 3.37 24.99 3.19
CA ILE A 198 2.03 24.97 3.79
C ILE A 198 1.79 23.64 4.52
N ILE A 199 2.04 22.50 3.86
CA ILE A 199 1.74 21.18 4.43
C ILE A 199 2.69 20.84 5.57
N THR A 200 3.97 21.17 5.45
CA THR A 200 4.99 20.84 6.45
C THR A 200 5.16 21.90 7.52
N GLY A 201 4.54 23.07 7.37
CA GLY A 201 4.74 24.21 8.26
C GLY A 201 6.15 24.79 8.20
N SER A 202 6.90 24.53 7.11
CA SER A 202 8.31 24.89 6.96
C SER A 202 9.23 24.33 8.05
N LEU A 203 8.77 23.32 8.80
CA LEU A 203 9.60 22.61 9.77
C LEU A 203 10.68 21.81 9.02
N GLY A 204 11.92 21.86 9.53
CA GLY A 204 13.11 21.27 8.91
C GLY A 204 12.99 19.76 8.61
N PRO A 205 13.95 19.19 7.86
CA PRO A 205 13.79 17.93 7.11
C PRO A 205 13.41 16.74 8.00
N THR A 206 12.11 16.46 8.07
CA THR A 206 11.53 15.24 8.62
C THR A 206 11.43 14.20 7.50
N ILE A 207 11.39 12.91 7.85
CA ILE A 207 11.40 11.68 7.03
C ILE A 207 10.46 11.59 5.79
N MET A 208 9.72 12.65 5.44
CA MET A 208 8.88 12.76 4.24
C MET A 208 9.14 14.03 3.42
N GLN A 209 10.14 14.84 3.79
CA GLN A 209 10.23 16.24 3.41
C GLN A 209 11.39 16.58 2.45
N VAL A 210 12.20 15.59 2.05
CA VAL A 210 13.25 15.78 1.04
C VAL A 210 12.83 15.07 -0.25
N PRO A 211 12.90 15.73 -1.42
CA PRO A 211 12.55 15.12 -2.68
C PRO A 211 13.24 13.77 -2.89
N GLY A 212 12.45 12.70 -2.92
CA GLY A 212 12.93 11.36 -3.21
C GLY A 212 13.67 10.69 -2.06
N GLN A 213 13.09 10.65 -0.85
CA GLN A 213 13.57 9.73 0.18
C GLN A 213 13.21 8.28 -0.17
N LEU A 214 14.26 7.48 -0.34
CA LEU A 214 14.16 6.04 -0.62
C LEU A 214 14.40 5.27 0.67
N CYS A 215 13.44 4.42 1.07
CA CYS A 215 13.62 3.51 2.19
C CYS A 215 14.29 2.22 1.69
N SER A 216 15.63 2.22 1.64
CA SER A 216 16.43 1.17 0.98
C SER A 216 16.11 -0.25 1.44
N GLY A 217 15.88 -0.46 2.74
CA GLY A 217 15.57 -1.80 3.27
C GLY A 217 14.09 -2.15 3.26
N ARG A 218 13.25 -1.27 3.81
CA ARG A 218 11.82 -1.59 4.02
C ARG A 218 11.05 -1.67 2.71
N GLY A 219 11.28 -0.73 1.79
CA GLY A 219 10.60 -0.73 0.50
C GLY A 219 11.00 -1.95 -0.34
N LEU A 220 12.29 -2.33 -0.28
CA LEU A 220 12.80 -3.51 -0.99
C LEU A 220 12.19 -4.81 -0.48
N LEU A 221 12.09 -4.98 0.85
CA LEU A 221 11.41 -6.12 1.45
C LEU A 221 9.95 -6.21 1.01
N GLN A 222 9.22 -5.10 1.13
CA GLN A 222 7.78 -5.06 0.81
C GLN A 222 7.53 -5.35 -0.67
N LEU A 223 8.34 -4.76 -1.56
CA LEU A 223 8.27 -5.03 -2.99
C LEU A 223 8.54 -6.50 -3.27
N THR A 224 9.54 -7.10 -2.61
CA THR A 224 9.89 -8.51 -2.80
C THR A 224 8.74 -9.45 -2.41
N VAL A 225 8.12 -9.22 -1.25
CA VAL A 225 6.97 -10.03 -0.80
C VAL A 225 5.78 -9.87 -1.76
N ALA A 226 5.46 -8.63 -2.17
CA ALA A 226 4.38 -8.35 -3.11
C ALA A 226 4.62 -9.02 -4.48
N CYS A 227 5.84 -8.96 -5.00
CA CYS A 227 6.25 -9.62 -6.24
C CYS A 227 6.14 -11.15 -6.15
N ILE A 228 6.58 -11.76 -5.05
CA ILE A 228 6.46 -13.21 -4.83
C ILE A 228 4.99 -13.62 -4.78
N LYS A 229 4.15 -12.88 -4.04
CA LYS A 229 2.71 -13.14 -3.97
C LYS A 229 2.04 -13.16 -5.34
N MET A 230 2.42 -12.23 -6.21
CA MET A 230 1.84 -12.10 -7.55
C MET A 230 2.54 -12.95 -8.62
N ASN A 231 3.45 -13.84 -8.21
CA ASN A 231 4.24 -14.69 -9.09
C ASN A 231 5.06 -13.90 -10.14
N ARG A 232 5.67 -12.79 -9.70
CA ARG A 232 6.51 -11.88 -10.50
C ARG A 232 7.89 -11.61 -9.85
N PRO A 233 8.68 -12.65 -9.53
CA PRO A 233 9.96 -12.49 -8.83
C PRO A 233 11.01 -11.71 -9.63
N GLU A 234 10.86 -11.59 -10.94
CA GLU A 234 11.78 -10.86 -11.83
C GLU A 234 11.90 -9.38 -11.46
N LEU A 235 10.79 -8.74 -11.08
CA LEU A 235 10.77 -7.34 -10.65
C LEU A 235 11.54 -7.15 -9.33
N ALA A 236 11.34 -8.06 -8.38
CA ALA A 236 12.06 -8.04 -7.12
C ALA A 236 13.56 -8.30 -7.31
N ALA A 237 13.94 -9.25 -8.16
CA ALA A 237 15.32 -9.52 -8.50
C ALA A 237 16.00 -8.31 -9.17
N LYS A 238 15.29 -7.59 -10.05
CA LYS A 238 15.77 -6.35 -10.67
C LYS A 238 16.01 -5.26 -9.61
N ALA A 239 15.08 -5.09 -8.66
CA ALA A 239 15.23 -4.14 -7.56
C ALA A 239 16.42 -4.49 -6.65
N VAL A 240 16.56 -5.75 -6.25
CA VAL A 240 17.69 -6.22 -5.43
C VAL A 240 19.01 -5.96 -6.15
N LYS A 241 19.13 -6.30 -7.44
CA LYS A 241 20.33 -6.01 -8.23
C LYS A 241 20.64 -4.52 -8.33
N ALA A 242 19.63 -3.66 -8.36
CA ALA A 242 19.85 -2.20 -8.34
C ALA A 242 20.45 -1.77 -6.99
N ALA A 243 19.92 -2.28 -5.87
CA ALA A 243 20.43 -1.98 -4.54
C ALA A 243 21.85 -2.51 -4.30
N GLU A 244 22.16 -3.73 -4.77
CA GLU A 244 23.47 -4.39 -4.59
C GLU A 244 24.65 -3.58 -5.15
N LYS A 245 24.42 -2.73 -6.16
CA LYS A 245 25.46 -1.91 -6.77
C LYS A 245 26.09 -0.91 -5.80
N ARG A 246 25.36 -0.47 -4.77
CA ARG A 246 25.73 0.69 -3.96
C ARG A 246 25.55 0.52 -2.46
N ILE A 247 24.55 -0.26 -2.01
CA ILE A 247 24.14 -0.28 -0.60
C ILE A 247 25.27 -0.68 0.37
N SER A 248 26.17 -1.56 -0.07
CA SER A 248 27.34 -2.00 0.72
C SER A 248 28.45 -0.95 0.73
N VAL A 249 28.73 -0.33 -0.43
CA VAL A 249 29.76 0.71 -0.60
C VAL A 249 29.41 1.95 0.23
N ASP A 250 28.13 2.31 0.25
CA ASP A 250 27.59 3.47 0.97
C ASP A 250 27.40 3.21 2.48
N LYS A 251 27.88 2.07 3.00
CA LYS A 251 27.79 1.68 4.42
C LYS A 251 26.36 1.62 4.96
N TRP A 252 25.42 1.09 4.17
CA TRP A 252 24.03 0.83 4.59
C TRP A 252 23.31 2.05 5.18
N PRO A 253 23.13 3.13 4.39
CA PRO A 253 22.46 4.32 4.88
C PRO A 253 20.98 4.06 5.19
N GLU A 254 20.41 4.89 6.04
CA GLU A 254 19.00 4.86 6.41
C GLU A 254 18.08 5.18 5.22
N TYR A 255 18.46 6.19 4.43
CA TYR A 255 17.75 6.62 3.23
C TYR A 255 18.69 7.32 2.23
N TYR A 256 18.23 7.42 0.98
CA TYR A 256 18.87 8.20 -0.08
C TYR A 256 17.97 9.39 -0.45
N ASP A 257 18.57 10.49 -0.89
CA ASP A 257 17.87 11.69 -1.37
C ASP A 257 17.96 11.81 -2.89
N THR A 258 17.19 12.75 -3.46
CA THR A 258 17.05 13.15 -4.88
C THR A 258 16.04 12.35 -5.70
N LYS A 259 15.63 12.94 -6.83
CA LYS A 259 14.73 12.32 -7.81
C LYS A 259 15.17 10.91 -8.22
N ARG A 260 16.48 10.63 -8.30
CA ARG A 260 16.99 9.29 -8.66
C ARG A 260 17.66 8.51 -7.52
N GLY A 261 17.73 9.05 -6.29
CA GLY A 261 18.42 8.36 -5.19
C GLY A 261 19.95 8.39 -5.29
N ARG A 262 20.52 9.44 -5.89
CA ARG A 262 21.98 9.52 -6.12
C ARG A 262 22.76 9.86 -4.87
N PHE A 263 22.27 10.78 -4.05
CA PHE A 263 22.95 11.17 -2.82
C PHE A 263 22.49 10.34 -1.63
N ILE A 264 23.42 10.02 -0.74
CA ILE A 264 23.08 9.53 0.61
C ILE A 264 22.25 10.63 1.30
N GLY A 265 21.25 10.23 2.07
CA GLY A 265 20.36 11.16 2.73
C GLY A 265 21.10 12.19 3.56
N LYS A 266 20.64 13.45 3.52
CA LYS A 266 21.30 14.60 4.15
C LYS A 266 21.59 14.40 5.65
N GLN A 267 20.72 13.67 6.34
CA GLN A 267 20.86 13.28 7.75
C GLN A 267 20.72 11.76 7.93
N ALA A 268 21.06 10.97 6.90
CA ALA A 268 20.92 9.52 6.99
C ALA A 268 21.97 8.94 7.94
N HIS A 269 21.52 8.16 8.92
CA HIS A 269 22.41 7.33 9.71
C HIS A 269 22.98 6.20 8.85
N LEU A 270 24.27 5.90 9.05
CA LEU A 270 24.94 4.76 8.42
C LEU A 270 24.75 3.50 9.26
N PHE A 271 24.93 2.34 8.64
CA PHE A 271 24.75 1.01 9.27
C PHE A 271 23.36 0.80 9.88
N GLN A 272 22.34 1.33 9.20
CA GLN A 272 20.99 1.26 9.71
C GLN A 272 20.45 -0.17 9.67
N THR A 273 20.00 -0.66 10.82
CA THR A 273 19.59 -2.07 11.02
C THR A 273 18.53 -2.53 10.04
N TRP A 274 17.50 -1.71 9.77
CA TRP A 274 16.44 -2.09 8.83
C TRP A 274 16.89 -2.12 7.37
N SER A 275 17.99 -1.43 7.02
CA SER A 275 18.49 -1.32 5.65
C SER A 275 19.20 -2.62 5.31
N ILE A 276 20.03 -3.07 6.26
CA ILE A 276 20.69 -4.37 6.23
C ILE A 276 19.66 -5.50 6.27
N ALA A 277 18.77 -5.49 7.27
CA ALA A 277 17.78 -6.56 7.45
C ALA A 277 16.82 -6.67 6.26
N GLY A 278 16.31 -5.53 5.75
CA GLY A 278 15.39 -5.53 4.60
C GLY A 278 16.02 -6.12 3.34
N TYR A 279 17.28 -5.79 3.05
CA TYR A 279 18.04 -6.39 1.96
C TYR A 279 18.29 -7.89 2.15
N LEU A 280 18.75 -8.31 3.34
CA LEU A 280 19.01 -9.72 3.61
C LEU A 280 17.74 -10.56 3.49
N VAL A 281 16.63 -10.09 4.06
CA VAL A 281 15.35 -10.79 3.97
C VAL A 281 14.87 -10.84 2.51
N ALA A 282 14.97 -9.74 1.76
CA ALA A 282 14.61 -9.76 0.33
C ALA A 282 15.39 -10.82 -0.46
N LYS A 283 16.70 -10.95 -0.24
CA LYS A 283 17.49 -12.02 -0.87
C LYS A 283 17.08 -13.42 -0.43
N GLN A 284 16.83 -13.62 0.86
CA GLN A 284 16.39 -14.92 1.36
C GLN A 284 15.03 -15.32 0.80
N LEU A 285 14.11 -14.37 0.66
CA LEU A 285 12.79 -14.61 0.06
C LEU A 285 12.88 -14.94 -1.43
N LEU A 286 13.84 -14.35 -2.17
CA LEU A 286 14.08 -14.71 -3.57
C LEU A 286 14.65 -16.12 -3.73
N ILE A 287 15.46 -16.59 -2.77
CA ILE A 287 16.00 -17.96 -2.76
C ILE A 287 14.93 -18.96 -2.35
N ASN A 288 14.11 -18.63 -1.35
CA ASN A 288 13.04 -19.46 -0.84
C ASN A 288 11.70 -18.68 -0.81
N PRO A 289 10.96 -18.67 -1.93
CA PRO A 289 9.67 -17.97 -2.02
C PRO A 289 8.62 -18.47 -1.04
N ASP A 290 8.66 -19.74 -0.64
CA ASP A 290 7.71 -20.32 0.32
C ASP A 290 7.78 -19.65 1.69
N ALA A 291 8.93 -19.12 2.09
CA ALA A 291 9.08 -18.37 3.33
C ALA A 291 8.23 -17.08 3.34
N ALA A 292 7.85 -16.54 2.17
CA ALA A 292 7.00 -15.36 2.07
C ALA A 292 5.57 -15.62 2.58
N LYS A 293 5.12 -16.89 2.61
CA LYS A 293 3.79 -17.28 3.12
C LYS A 293 3.54 -16.84 4.56
N ILE A 294 4.59 -16.65 5.35
CA ILE A 294 4.50 -16.14 6.73
C ILE A 294 3.96 -14.70 6.77
N LEU A 295 4.17 -13.93 5.70
CA LEU A 295 3.81 -12.51 5.62
C LEU A 295 2.59 -12.26 4.73
N ILE A 296 2.26 -13.21 3.85
CA ILE A 296 1.20 -13.09 2.86
C ILE A 296 -0.12 -13.60 3.45
N ASN A 297 -1.18 -12.80 3.34
CA ASN A 297 -2.54 -13.29 3.55
C ASN A 297 -3.13 -13.71 2.20
N GLU A 298 -3.95 -14.75 2.17
CA GLU A 298 -4.73 -15.13 0.99
C GLU A 298 -6.04 -14.31 0.92
N GLU A 299 -6.66 -14.24 -0.26
CA GLU A 299 -7.98 -13.59 -0.37
C GLU A 299 -9.01 -14.45 0.37
N ASP A 300 -9.71 -13.84 1.31
CA ASP A 300 -10.74 -14.53 2.08
C ASP A 300 -11.98 -14.79 1.22
N ALA A 301 -12.29 -16.07 1.02
CA ALA A 301 -13.46 -16.52 0.26
C ALA A 301 -14.78 -15.98 0.82
N GLU A 302 -14.89 -15.80 2.13
CA GLU A 302 -16.09 -15.24 2.77
C GLU A 302 -16.24 -13.76 2.44
N LEU A 303 -15.14 -13.00 2.43
CA LEU A 303 -15.16 -11.61 2.02
C LEU A 303 -15.50 -11.49 0.53
N VAL A 304 -14.90 -12.32 -0.33
CA VAL A 304 -15.19 -12.35 -1.77
C VAL A 304 -16.66 -12.69 -2.06
N ASN A 305 -17.23 -13.63 -1.31
CA ASN A 305 -18.66 -13.96 -1.39
C ASN A 305 -19.54 -12.80 -0.91
N ALA A 306 -19.22 -12.18 0.23
CA ALA A 306 -19.92 -11.00 0.72
C ALA A 306 -19.88 -9.84 -0.29
N PHE A 307 -18.74 -9.63 -0.95
CA PHE A 307 -18.59 -8.66 -2.02
C PHE A 307 -19.44 -8.97 -3.24
N SER A 308 -19.46 -10.24 -3.67
CA SER A 308 -20.27 -10.69 -4.80
C SER A 308 -21.76 -10.48 -4.50
N CYS A 309 -22.20 -10.78 -3.28
CA CYS A 309 -23.56 -10.49 -2.80
C CYS A 309 -23.87 -8.99 -2.77
N MET A 310 -22.99 -8.15 -2.21
CA MET A 310 -23.16 -6.69 -2.19
C MET A 310 -23.21 -6.06 -3.59
N ILE A 311 -22.36 -6.52 -4.51
CA ILE A 311 -22.33 -6.06 -5.89
C ILE A 311 -23.59 -6.52 -6.66
N SER A 312 -24.09 -7.73 -6.38
CA SER A 312 -25.32 -8.25 -6.98
C SER A 312 -26.60 -7.60 -6.44
N ALA A 313 -26.57 -7.17 -5.17
CA ALA A 313 -27.63 -6.41 -4.52
C ALA A 313 -27.65 -4.93 -4.93
N ASN A 314 -26.58 -4.43 -5.56
CA ASN A 314 -26.50 -3.05 -6.02
C ASN A 314 -27.50 -2.80 -7.17
N PRO A 315 -28.51 -1.91 -7.01
CA PRO A 315 -29.57 -1.68 -8.01
C PRO A 315 -29.04 -1.26 -9.39
N ARG A 316 -27.81 -0.74 -9.45
CA ARG A 316 -27.16 -0.24 -10.68
C ARG A 316 -26.91 -1.32 -11.73
N ARG A 317 -26.72 -2.60 -11.36
CA ARG A 317 -26.51 -3.70 -12.34
C ARG A 317 -27.78 -4.43 -12.76
N LYS A 318 -28.88 -4.33 -12.00
CA LYS A 318 -30.19 -4.85 -12.43
C LYS A 318 -30.83 -4.02 -13.55
N ARG A 319 -30.32 -2.80 -13.82
CA ARG A 319 -30.63 -2.04 -15.03
C ARG A 319 -29.67 -2.42 -16.16
N GLY A 320 -29.80 -3.64 -16.68
CA GLY A 320 -29.35 -3.93 -18.04
C GLY A 320 -30.02 -2.96 -19.01
N ARG A 321 -29.31 -2.53 -20.06
CA ARG A 321 -29.86 -1.72 -21.16
C ARG A 321 -31.20 -2.35 -21.58
N LYS A 322 -32.34 -1.70 -21.27
CA LYS A 322 -33.57 -1.97 -22.00
C LYS A 322 -33.25 -1.62 -23.46
N GLY A 323 -33.22 -2.64 -24.32
CA GLY A 323 -33.14 -2.43 -25.75
C GLY A 323 -34.20 -1.41 -26.14
N LEU A 324 -33.78 -0.39 -26.88
CA LEU A 324 -34.70 0.53 -27.54
C LEU A 324 -35.57 -0.32 -28.45
N ILE A 325 -36.84 -0.53 -28.06
CA ILE A 325 -37.84 -1.07 -28.97
C ILE A 325 -38.12 0.07 -29.94
N GLN A 326 -37.55 -0.05 -31.14
CA GLN A 326 -37.83 0.83 -32.26
C GLN A 326 -39.27 0.53 -32.70
N SER A 327 -40.23 1.32 -32.24
CA SER A 327 -41.59 1.30 -32.75
C SER A 327 -41.58 2.02 -34.10
N TYR A 328 -41.48 1.26 -35.18
CA TYR A 328 -41.86 1.75 -36.50
C TYR A 328 -43.37 1.91 -36.52
N ILE A 329 -43.84 3.14 -36.78
CA ILE A 329 -45.17 3.38 -37.33
C ILE A 329 -44.93 4.05 -38.68
N ILE A 330 -45.58 3.46 -39.70
CA ILE A 330 -45.57 3.81 -41.12
C ILE A 330 -46.12 5.23 -41.32
#